data_AF-A0A371IMS8-F1
#
_entry.id   AF-A0A371IMS8-F1
#
_cell.length_a   1.000
_cell.length_b   1.000
_cell.length_c   1.000
_cell.angle_alpha   90.00
_cell.angle_beta   90.00
_cell.angle_gamma   90.00
#
_symmetry.space_group_name_H-M   'P 1'
#
loop_
_entity.id
_entity.type
_entity.pdbx_description
1 polymer ?
#
loop_
_entity_poly.entity_id
_entity_poly.type
_entity_poly.pdbx_seq_one_letter_code
_entity_poly.pdbx_strand_id
1 'polypeptide(L)' 'ITTLYGSMLANMIFTPIANKLKVNSAVEMLERQIMLEGLLSIQAGENPRIIEEKLKAFLPPSLRNSAEQTKGEA' A
#
# COMPACT_ATOMS: atom_id res chain seq x y z
N ILE A 1 39.55 -7.87 -11.88
CA ILE A 1 39.28 -6.89 -10.80
C ILE A 1 38.02 -6.06 -11.06
N THR A 2 37.92 -5.29 -12.15
CA THR A 2 36.74 -4.45 -12.47
C THR A 2 35.40 -5.22 -12.49
N THR A 3 35.37 -6.41 -13.10
CA THR A 3 34.15 -7.24 -13.19
C THR A 3 33.75 -7.89 -11.87
N LEU A 4 34.73 -8.28 -11.05
CA LEU A 4 34.51 -8.89 -9.73
C LEU A 4 33.96 -7.86 -8.74
N TYR A 5 34.58 -6.67 -8.68
CA TYR A 5 34.08 -5.58 -7.84
C TYR A 5 32.71 -5.09 -8.32
N GLY A 6 32.47 -5.02 -9.63
CA GLY A 6 31.17 -4.64 -10.19
C GLY A 6 30.05 -5.62 -9.82
N SER A 7 30.25 -6.92 -10.00
CA SER A 7 29.22 -7.93 -9.67
C SER A 7 28.98 -8.05 -8.16
N MET A 8 30.01 -7.87 -7.35
CA MET A 8 29.90 -7.93 -5.88
C MET A 8 29.13 -6.72 -5.32
N LEU A 9 29.42 -5.50 -5.81
CA LEU A 9 28.68 -4.30 -5.42
C LEU A 9 27.22 -4.32 -5.92
N ALA A 10 26.98 -4.79 -7.15
CA ALA A 10 25.65 -4.94 -7.72
C ALA A 10 24.72 -5.78 -6.83
N ASN A 11 25.18 -6.98 -6.46
CA ASN A 11 24.34 -7.91 -5.69
C ASN A 11 24.26 -7.57 -4.21
N MET A 12 25.32 -7.01 -3.62
CA MET A 12 25.38 -6.76 -2.18
C MET A 12 24.80 -5.40 -1.77
N ILE A 13 24.87 -4.39 -2.63
CA ILE A 13 24.45 -3.01 -2.29
C ILE A 13 23.26 -2.58 -3.13
N PHE A 14 23.36 -2.67 -4.46
CA PHE A 14 22.31 -2.15 -5.33
C PHE A 14 21.05 -3.00 -5.32
N THR A 15 21.15 -4.33 -5.28
CA THR A 15 19.99 -5.23 -5.19
C THR A 15 19.13 -5.03 -3.94
N PRO A 16 19.68 -4.98 -2.70
CA PRO A 16 18.84 -4.72 -1.52
C PRO A 16 18.24 -3.32 -1.50
N ILE A 17 18.95 -2.30 -2.02
CA ILE A 17 18.40 -0.94 -2.17
C ILE A 17 17.21 -0.95 -3.13
N ALA A 18 17.36 -1.57 -4.30
CA ALA A 18 16.29 -1.68 -5.28
C ALA A 18 15.07 -2.43 -4.72
N ASN A 19 15.28 -3.52 -3.98
CA ASN A 19 14.20 -4.26 -3.34
C ASN A 19 13.47 -3.42 -2.29
N LYS A 20 14.21 -2.66 -1.46
CA LYS A 20 13.60 -1.77 -0.47
C LYS A 20 12.76 -0.67 -1.12
N LEU A 21 13.24 -0.07 -2.21
CA LEU A 21 12.47 0.91 -2.97
C LEU A 21 11.21 0.29 -3.58
N LYS A 22 11.30 -0.93 -4.14
CA LYS A 22 10.14 -1.63 -4.70
C LYS A 22 9.07 -1.91 -3.64
N VAL A 23 9.46 -2.32 -2.44
CA VAL A 23 8.52 -2.54 -1.33
C VAL A 23 7.80 -1.24 -0.97
N ASN A 24 8.55 -0.15 -0.78
CA ASN A 24 7.95 1.15 -0.46
C ASN A 24 7.02 1.64 -1.57
N SER A 25 7.43 1.47 -2.83
CA SER A 25 6.63 1.85 -4.00
C SER A 25 5.34 1.03 -4.08
N ALA A 26 5.37 -0.27 -3.74
CA ALA A 26 4.18 -1.11 -3.72
C ALA A 26 3.16 -0.64 -2.66
N VAL A 27 3.63 -0.24 -1.47
CA VAL A 27 2.77 0.34 -0.42
C VAL A 27 2.13 1.64 -0.90
N GLU A 28 2.92 2.54 -1.48
CA GLU A 28 2.44 3.83 -1.97
C GLU A 28 1.47 3.68 -3.16
N MET A 29 1.69 2.69 -4.04
CA MET A 29 0.75 2.36 -5.12
C MET A 29 -0.59 1.87 -4.56
N LEU A 30 -0.58 1.03 -3.53
CA LEU A 30 -1.79 0.54 -2.87
C LEU A 30 -2.60 1.71 -2.29
N GLU A 31 -1.96 2.64 -1.57
CA GLU A 31 -2.63 3.82 -0.99
C GLU A 31 -3.28 4.68 -2.08
N ARG A 32 -2.56 4.94 -3.18
CA ARG A 32 -3.10 5.68 -4.34
C ARG A 32 -4.27 4.96 -4.98
N GLN A 33 -4.20 3.64 -5.10
CA GLN A 33 -5.28 2.84 -5.67
C GLN A 33 -6.55 2.90 -4.81
N ILE A 34 -6.41 2.84 -3.49
CA ILE A 34 -7.53 3.01 -2.55
C ILE A 34 -8.16 4.40 -2.70
N MET A 35 -7.35 5.46 -2.77
CA MET A 35 -7.84 6.83 -2.97
C MET A 35 -8.59 6.98 -4.30
N LEU A 36 -8.08 6.40 -5.39
CA LEU A 36 -8.72 6.46 -6.69
C LEU A 36 -10.06 5.71 -6.70
N GLU A 37 -10.11 4.50 -6.14
CA GLU A 37 -11.33 3.72 -6.05
C GLU A 37 -12.39 4.44 -5.18
N GLY A 38 -11.96 5.02 -4.06
CA GLY A 38 -12.83 5.85 -3.22
C GLY A 38 -13.39 7.06 -3.96
N LEU A 39 -12.53 7.79 -4.68
CA LEU A 39 -12.95 8.95 -5.47
C LEU A 39 -13.93 8.57 -6.59
N LEU A 40 -13.64 7.49 -7.34
CA LEU A 40 -14.51 6.98 -8.39
C LEU A 40 -15.86 6.54 -7.83
N SER A 41 -15.88 5.89 -6.67
CA SER A 41 -17.12 5.46 -6.02
C SER A 41 -17.98 6.65 -5.55
N ILE A 42 -17.34 7.72 -5.07
CA ILE A 42 -18.01 8.98 -4.72
C ILE A 42 -18.59 9.64 -5.98
N GLN A 43 -17.81 9.69 -7.07
CA GLN A 43 -18.26 10.29 -8.33
C GLN A 43 -19.42 9.51 -8.96
N ALA A 44 -19.42 8.18 -8.85
CA ALA A 44 -20.49 7.31 -9.32
C ALA A 44 -21.78 7.44 -8.49
N GLY A 45 -21.74 8.14 -7.35
CA GLY A 45 -22.88 8.28 -6.45
C GLY A 45 -23.26 6.98 -5.75
N GLU A 46 -22.29 6.07 -5.51
CA GLU A 46 -22.54 4.86 -4.74
C GLU A 46 -22.97 5.20 -3.30
N ASN A 47 -23.83 4.37 -2.73
CA ASN A 47 -24.29 4.55 -1.35
C ASN A 47 -23.08 4.52 -0.40
N PRO A 48 -22.86 5.54 0.47
CA PRO A 48 -21.67 5.63 1.34
C PRO A 48 -21.38 4.37 2.17
N ARG A 49 -22.42 3.60 2.49
CA ARG A 49 -22.30 2.33 3.21
C ARG A 49 -21.57 1.24 2.40
N ILE A 50 -21.79 1.20 1.09
CA ILE A 50 -21.12 0.28 0.15
C ILE A 50 -19.68 0.71 -0.07
N ILE A 51 -19.44 2.03 -0.16
CA ILE A 51 -18.09 2.61 -0.28
C ILE A 51 -17.24 2.25 0.95
N GLU A 52 -17.78 2.36 2.16
CA GLU A 52 -17.11 1.97 3.41
C GLU A 52 -16.73 0.47 3.41
N GLU A 53 -17.63 -0.39 2.92
CA GLU A 53 -17.41 -1.84 2.88
C GLU A 53 -16.34 -2.24 1.86
N LYS A 54 -16.34 -1.60 0.67
CA LYS A 54 -15.28 -1.78 -0.35
C LYS A 54 -13.92 -1.29 0.16
N LEU A 55 -13.85 -0.09 0.73
CA LEU A 55 -12.60 0.48 1.28
C LEU A 55 -12.05 -0.38 2.43
N LYS A 56 -12.91 -0.95 3.28
CA LYS A 56 -12.51 -1.89 4.35
C LYS A 56 -11.93 -3.20 3.82
N ALA A 57 -12.32 -3.65 2.62
CA ALA A 57 -11.75 -4.85 2.00
C ALA A 57 -10.29 -4.65 1.55
N PHE A 58 -9.88 -3.41 1.27
CA PHE A 58 -8.49 -3.07 0.92
C PHE A 58 -7.59 -2.86 2.15
N LEU A 59 -8.15 -2.81 3.36
CA LEU A 59 -7.36 -2.68 4.58
C LEU A 59 -6.69 -4.01 4.94
N PRO A 60 -5.37 -4.02 5.21
CA PRO A 60 -4.71 -5.18 5.79
C PRO A 60 -5.41 -5.60 7.09
N PRO A 61 -5.54 -6.92 7.37
CA PRO A 61 -6.23 -7.42 8.56
C PRO A 61 -5.66 -6.84 9.87
N SER A 62 -4.37 -6.49 9.88
CA SER A 62 -3.69 -5.84 11.01
C SER A 62 -4.23 -4.44 11.35
N LEU A 63 -4.70 -3.68 10.35
CA LEU A 63 -5.26 -2.34 10.54
C LEU A 63 -6.79 -2.35 10.71
N ARG A 64 -7.44 -3.47 10.37
CA ARG A 64 -8.89 -3.65 10.53
C ARG A 64 -9.34 -3.56 11.99
N ASN A 65 -8.52 -4.09 12.92
CA ASN A 65 -8.79 -4.04 14.36
C ASN A 65 -8.70 -2.62 14.93
N SER A 66 -7.77 -1.78 14.45
CA SER A 66 -7.62 -0.40 14.94
C SER A 66 -8.76 0.51 14.49
N ALA A 67 -9.30 0.29 13.28
CA ALA A 67 -10.44 1.05 12.77
C ALA A 67 -11.77 0.68 13.45
N GLU A 68 -11.92 -0.56 13.94
CA GLU A 68 -13.09 -0.96 14.74
C GLU A 68 -13.02 -0.42 16.18
N GLN A 69 -11.83 -0.25 16.76
CA GLN A 69 -11.66 0.30 18.10
C GLN A 69 -12.06 1.78 18.21
N THR A 70 -11.84 2.60 17.18
CA THR A 70 -12.24 4.03 17.22
C THR A 70 -13.76 4.24 17.13
N LYS A 71 -14.53 3.26 16.63
CA LYS A 71 -16.01 3.35 16.57
C LYS A 71 -16.70 3.00 17.90
N GLY A 72 -15.98 2.52 18.91
CA GLY A 72 -16.51 2.15 20.23
C GLY A 72 -16.47 3.26 21.28
N GLU A 73 -15.94 4.44 20.96
CA GLU A 73 -15.69 5.54 21.91
C GLU A 73 -16.45 6.84 21.57
N ALA A 74 -17.51 6.77 20.75
CA ALA A 74 -18.39 7.90 20.43
C ALA A 74 -19.87 7.50 20.42
#